data_AF-A0A8C8S1N0-F1
#
_entry.id   AF-A0A8C8S1N0-F1
#
_cell.length_a   1.000
_cell.length_b   1.000
_cell.length_c   1.000
_cell.angle_alpha   90.00
_cell.angle_beta   90.00
_cell.angle_gamma   90.00
#
_symmetry.space_group_name_H-M   'P 1'
#
loop_
_entity.id
_entity.type
_entity.pdbx_description
1 polymer ?
#
loop_
_entity_poly.entity_id
_entity_poly.type
_entity_poly.pdbx_seq_one_letter_code
_entity_poly.pdbx_strand_id
1 'polypeptide(L)'
;RVKYKEHIKNQYQLIKERNSHLGENVNLSKRYTKLTIISKLRCIKEREHEIMASGWRHAKIMTERACSSITMNSLFNPDENGQTPQIVVLQGAAGIGKTMTAKKIMLDWASGEVFENRFAYIVYINCREINCGSKQRRVVDLILKNCPDKNVPIKEILLNEEKLLFIIDGFDELRFSLDQKEDSLNSDPGKETPTEVTLSSLFRKKLLRKSHLMITTRPTALEKLQQLHPPCQVDVCLKAAESNVTDMIYVVR
;
A
#
# COMPACT_ATOMS: atom_id res chain seq x y z
N ARG A 1 3.21 -21.14 -7.14
CA ARG A 1 2.81 -19.78 -7.63
C ARG A 1 1.42 -19.78 -8.27
N VAL A 2 1.10 -20.64 -9.24
CA VAL A 2 -0.25 -20.72 -9.89
C VAL A 2 -1.39 -20.88 -8.87
N LYS A 3 -1.31 -21.89 -7.99
CA LYS A 3 -2.30 -22.12 -6.91
C LYS A 3 -2.52 -20.90 -6.00
N TYR A 4 -1.46 -20.13 -5.75
CA TYR A 4 -1.53 -18.93 -4.92
C TYR A 4 -2.30 -17.81 -5.65
N LYS A 5 -1.96 -17.54 -6.93
CA LYS A 5 -2.71 -16.56 -7.74
C LYS A 5 -4.18 -16.95 -7.88
N GLU A 6 -4.48 -18.24 -8.11
CA GLU A 6 -5.87 -18.72 -8.18
C GLU A 6 -6.62 -18.51 -6.85
N HIS A 7 -5.99 -18.81 -5.72
CA HIS A 7 -6.56 -18.52 -4.40
C HIS A 7 -6.86 -17.02 -4.23
N ILE A 8 -5.90 -16.15 -4.53
CA ILE A 8 -6.09 -14.69 -4.45
C ILE A 8 -7.23 -14.24 -5.39
N LYS A 9 -7.28 -14.75 -6.62
CA LYS A 9 -8.37 -14.43 -7.55
C LYS A 9 -9.73 -14.76 -6.94
N ASN A 10 -9.89 -15.97 -6.39
CA ASN A 10 -11.13 -16.39 -5.75
C ASN A 10 -11.48 -15.56 -4.50
N GLN A 11 -10.48 -15.19 -3.69
CA GLN A 11 -10.69 -14.38 -2.49
C GLN A 11 -11.13 -12.94 -2.78
N TYR A 12 -10.61 -12.32 -3.84
CA TYR A 12 -10.85 -10.90 -4.14
C TYR A 12 -11.81 -10.65 -5.31
N GLN A 13 -12.25 -11.68 -6.03
CA GLN A 13 -13.21 -11.55 -7.13
C GLN A 13 -14.57 -11.05 -6.66
N LEU A 14 -15.00 -11.46 -5.46
CA LEU A 14 -16.29 -11.14 -4.89
C LEU A 14 -16.15 -10.23 -3.66
N ILE A 15 -17.01 -9.22 -3.56
CA ILE A 15 -17.11 -8.34 -2.39
C ILE A 15 -18.54 -8.33 -1.85
N LYS A 16 -18.66 -8.13 -0.54
CA LYS A 16 -19.95 -7.86 0.11
C LYS A 16 -20.26 -6.38 0.01
N GLU A 17 -21.43 -6.04 -0.51
CA GLU A 17 -21.91 -4.66 -0.52
C GLU A 17 -22.41 -4.25 0.87
N ARG A 18 -22.12 -3.00 1.25
CA ARG A 18 -22.62 -2.44 2.53
C ARG A 18 -24.13 -2.17 2.51
N ASN A 19 -24.72 -2.01 1.32
CA ASN A 19 -26.11 -1.62 1.11
C ASN A 19 -26.95 -2.71 0.40
N SER A 20 -26.36 -3.87 0.09
CA SER A 20 -27.11 -4.97 -0.50
C SER A 20 -27.91 -5.70 0.58
N HIS A 21 -28.97 -6.40 0.17
CA HIS A 21 -29.65 -7.35 1.04
C HIS A 21 -28.64 -8.32 1.68
N LEU A 22 -28.93 -8.80 2.90
CA LEU A 22 -28.05 -9.69 3.66
C LEU A 22 -27.56 -10.86 2.77
N GLY A 23 -26.26 -10.88 2.43
CA GLY A 23 -25.62 -12.02 1.79
C GLY A 23 -25.30 -11.91 0.29
N GLU A 24 -25.68 -10.82 -0.40
CA GLU A 24 -25.31 -10.68 -1.81
C GLU A 24 -23.83 -10.33 -2.00
N ASN A 25 -23.14 -11.17 -2.76
CA ASN A 25 -21.78 -10.95 -3.20
C ASN A 25 -21.81 -10.40 -4.63
N VAL A 26 -21.05 -9.35 -4.90
CA VAL A 26 -20.92 -8.76 -6.23
C VAL A 26 -19.50 -8.90 -6.76
N ASN A 27 -19.38 -8.94 -8.09
CA ASN A 27 -18.07 -8.97 -8.72
C ASN A 27 -17.34 -7.62 -8.55
N LEU A 28 -16.13 -7.66 -7.98
CA LEU A 28 -15.32 -6.48 -7.71
C LEU A 28 -15.05 -5.67 -8.98
N SER A 29 -14.68 -6.31 -10.08
CA SER A 29 -14.38 -5.62 -11.34
C SER A 29 -15.58 -4.91 -11.93
N LYS A 30 -16.81 -5.39 -11.68
CA LYS A 30 -18.05 -4.72 -12.12
C LYS A 30 -18.39 -3.47 -11.31
N ARG A 31 -17.96 -3.39 -10.04
CA ARG A 31 -18.27 -2.27 -9.14
C ARG A 31 -17.08 -1.32 -8.92
N TYR A 32 -15.90 -1.70 -9.36
CA TYR A 32 -14.71 -0.87 -9.22
C TYR A 32 -14.75 0.32 -10.18
N THR A 33 -14.90 1.52 -9.63
CA THR A 33 -14.64 2.76 -10.38
C THR A 33 -13.15 3.02 -10.42
N LYS A 34 -12.57 3.04 -11.62
CA LYS A 34 -11.14 3.34 -11.81
C LYS A 34 -10.82 4.74 -11.29
N LEU A 35 -9.84 4.81 -10.38
CA LEU A 35 -9.32 6.06 -9.87
C LEU A 35 -8.10 6.51 -10.66
N THR A 36 -7.96 7.82 -10.82
CA THR A 36 -6.75 8.42 -11.38
C THR A 36 -5.70 8.49 -10.27
N ILE A 37 -4.52 7.94 -10.55
CA ILE A 37 -3.36 8.06 -9.67
C ILE A 37 -2.53 9.24 -10.14
N ILE A 38 -2.24 10.16 -9.24
CA ILE A 38 -1.46 11.36 -9.52
C ILE A 38 -0.19 11.31 -8.67
N SER A 39 0.95 11.37 -9.34
CA SER A 39 2.24 11.51 -8.67
C SER A 39 2.34 12.90 -8.04
N LYS A 40 2.74 12.99 -6.78
CA LYS A 40 3.29 14.22 -6.22
C LYS A 40 4.80 14.09 -6.29
N LEU A 41 5.40 14.53 -7.38
CA LEU A 41 6.86 14.48 -7.52
C LEU A 41 7.47 15.47 -6.52
N ARG A 42 7.98 14.99 -5.37
CA ARG A 42 8.97 15.70 -4.53
C ARG A 42 9.84 14.71 -3.77
N CYS A 43 11.15 14.75 -3.99
CA CYS A 43 12.12 14.07 -3.14
C CYS A 43 12.30 14.87 -1.85
N ILE A 44 12.38 14.18 -0.70
CA ILE A 44 12.55 14.82 0.62
C ILE A 44 13.79 15.73 0.68
N LYS A 45 14.83 15.43 -0.12
CA LYS A 45 16.08 16.22 -0.16
C LYS A 45 15.93 17.60 -0.82
N GLU A 46 15.01 17.76 -1.76
CA GLU A 46 14.79 19.06 -2.44
C GLU A 46 14.07 20.06 -1.53
N ARG A 47 13.31 19.56 -0.55
CA ARG A 47 12.55 20.38 0.41
C ARG A 47 13.46 21.26 1.28
N GLU A 48 14.61 20.76 1.70
CA GLU A 48 15.50 21.50 2.61
C GLU A 48 16.24 22.63 1.90
N HIS A 49 16.67 22.41 0.65
CA HIS A 49 17.40 23.41 -0.12
C HIS A 49 16.48 24.54 -0.65
N GLU A 50 15.23 24.25 -0.98
CA GLU A 50 14.33 25.25 -1.61
C GLU A 50 13.52 26.10 -0.62
N ILE A 51 13.19 25.57 0.57
CA ILE A 51 12.49 26.33 1.61
C ILE A 51 13.33 27.51 2.09
N MET A 52 14.67 27.37 2.08
CA MET A 52 15.57 28.47 2.38
C MET A 52 15.68 29.50 1.24
N ALA A 53 15.34 29.14 0.01
CA ALA A 53 15.60 29.95 -1.18
C ALA A 53 14.39 30.76 -1.69
N SER A 54 13.14 30.36 -1.43
CA SER A 54 11.99 31.13 -1.92
C SER A 54 10.70 30.95 -1.10
N GLY A 55 10.10 32.06 -0.68
CA GLY A 55 8.95 32.09 0.23
C GLY A 55 7.66 31.41 -0.28
N TRP A 56 6.67 31.33 0.61
CA TRP A 56 5.40 30.57 0.51
C TRP A 56 4.62 30.68 -0.81
N ARG A 57 4.78 31.77 -1.57
CA ARG A 57 4.11 31.98 -2.88
C ARG A 57 4.68 31.10 -4.00
N HIS A 58 5.98 30.81 -4.00
CA HIS A 58 6.60 29.90 -4.99
C HIS A 58 6.21 28.44 -4.73
N ALA A 59 6.16 28.05 -3.45
CA ALA A 59 5.73 26.72 -3.04
C ALA A 59 4.30 26.40 -3.53
N LYS A 60 3.36 27.35 -3.48
CA LYS A 60 1.98 27.14 -3.93
C LYS A 60 1.88 26.93 -5.45
N ILE A 61 2.58 27.75 -6.23
CA ILE A 61 2.61 27.68 -7.71
C ILE A 61 3.32 26.41 -8.21
N MET A 62 4.38 25.96 -7.54
CA MET A 62 5.06 24.69 -7.88
C MET A 62 4.26 23.45 -7.49
N THR A 63 3.42 23.53 -6.46
CA THR A 63 2.57 22.39 -6.04
C THR A 63 1.47 22.09 -7.08
N GLU A 64 1.03 23.09 -7.82
CA GLU A 64 0.06 22.95 -8.91
C GLU A 64 0.68 22.44 -10.23
N ARG A 65 1.99 22.67 -10.46
CA ARG A 65 2.65 22.39 -11.76
C ARG A 65 3.27 20.99 -11.92
N ALA A 66 3.44 20.20 -10.85
CA ALA A 66 4.17 18.92 -10.90
C ALA A 66 3.31 17.67 -10.61
N CYS A 67 2.03 17.69 -10.96
CA CYS A 67 1.12 16.54 -10.82
C CYS A 67 0.91 15.87 -12.17
N SER A 68 1.60 14.76 -12.44
CA SER A 68 1.32 13.91 -13.61
C SER A 68 0.44 12.73 -13.23
N SER A 69 -0.46 12.36 -14.14
CA SER A 69 -1.15 11.07 -14.03
C SER A 69 -0.14 9.96 -14.26
N ILE A 70 -0.18 8.94 -13.41
CA ILE A 70 0.69 7.78 -13.51
C ILE A 70 -0.14 6.50 -13.53
N THR A 71 0.43 5.45 -14.11
CA THR A 71 -0.22 4.14 -14.19
C THR A 71 0.13 3.28 -12.97
N MET A 72 -0.70 2.29 -12.67
CA MET A 72 -0.42 1.34 -11.58
C MET A 72 0.93 0.61 -11.80
N ASN A 73 1.21 0.17 -13.03
CA ASN A 73 2.41 -0.58 -13.36
C ASN A 73 3.70 0.24 -13.25
N SER A 74 3.62 1.57 -13.37
CA SER A 74 4.78 2.44 -13.24
C SER A 74 5.13 2.82 -11.80
N LEU A 75 4.29 2.51 -10.81
CA LEU A 75 4.46 2.97 -9.42
C LEU A 75 5.78 2.58 -8.76
N PHE A 76 6.34 1.44 -9.19
CA PHE A 76 7.60 0.96 -8.67
C PHE A 76 8.73 1.07 -9.71
N ASN A 77 8.53 1.70 -10.87
CA ASN A 77 9.61 1.81 -11.85
C ASN A 77 10.75 2.69 -11.30
N PRO A 78 12.01 2.44 -11.74
CA PRO A 78 13.10 3.33 -11.40
C PRO A 78 12.80 4.76 -11.85
N ASP A 79 13.22 5.73 -11.05
CA ASP A 79 13.23 7.14 -11.43
C ASP A 79 14.34 7.45 -12.46
N GLU A 80 14.47 8.73 -12.82
CA GLU A 80 15.49 9.20 -13.77
C GLU A 80 16.93 8.90 -13.32
N ASN A 81 17.15 8.71 -12.02
CA ASN A 81 18.45 8.36 -11.44
C ASN A 81 18.64 6.84 -11.29
N GLY A 82 17.71 6.03 -11.80
CA GLY A 82 17.74 4.57 -11.67
C GLY A 82 17.29 4.07 -10.29
N GLN A 83 16.82 4.93 -9.39
CA GLN A 83 16.39 4.55 -8.05
C GLN A 83 14.98 3.98 -8.10
N THR A 84 14.85 2.73 -7.67
CA THR A 84 13.56 2.03 -7.58
C THR A 84 12.94 2.29 -6.21
N PRO A 85 11.74 2.90 -6.12
CA PRO A 85 11.10 3.12 -4.83
C PRO A 85 10.71 1.78 -4.21
N GLN A 86 11.00 1.61 -2.93
CA GLN A 86 10.62 0.41 -2.18
C GLN A 86 9.28 0.57 -1.46
N ILE A 87 8.79 1.81 -1.37
CA ILE A 87 7.55 2.16 -0.68
C ILE A 87 6.76 3.13 -1.56
N VAL A 88 5.51 2.78 -1.83
CA VAL A 88 4.54 3.63 -2.51
C VAL A 88 3.39 3.91 -1.56
N VAL A 89 3.05 5.18 -1.37
CA VAL A 89 1.94 5.58 -0.49
C VAL A 89 0.77 6.11 -1.30
N LEU A 90 -0.30 5.33 -1.31
CA LEU A 90 -1.59 5.69 -1.92
C LEU A 90 -2.42 6.49 -0.92
N GLN A 91 -2.35 7.82 -1.00
CA GLN A 91 -3.15 8.70 -0.15
C GLN A 91 -4.42 9.20 -0.84
N GLY A 92 -5.46 9.45 -0.04
CA GLY A 92 -6.71 10.02 -0.53
C GLY A 92 -7.72 10.28 0.58
N ALA A 93 -8.77 11.04 0.26
CA ALA A 93 -9.84 11.38 1.21
C ALA A 93 -10.56 10.12 1.76
N ALA A 94 -11.32 10.29 2.85
CA ALA A 94 -12.21 9.24 3.31
C ALA A 94 -13.26 8.92 2.22
N GLY A 95 -13.64 7.65 2.09
CA GLY A 95 -14.65 7.23 1.12
C GLY A 95 -14.20 7.17 -0.35
N ILE A 96 -13.03 7.70 -0.73
CA ILE A 96 -12.57 7.74 -2.14
C ILE A 96 -12.33 6.36 -2.79
N GLY A 97 -12.36 5.26 -2.00
CA GLY A 97 -12.17 3.91 -2.53
C GLY A 97 -10.74 3.35 -2.39
N LYS A 98 -9.95 3.81 -1.42
CA LYS A 98 -8.59 3.29 -1.15
C LYS A 98 -8.55 1.76 -0.95
N THR A 99 -9.36 1.25 -0.03
CA THR A 99 -9.51 -0.20 0.21
C THR A 99 -9.99 -0.95 -1.02
N MET A 100 -10.92 -0.36 -1.79
CA MET A 100 -11.40 -0.98 -3.02
C MET A 100 -10.27 -1.09 -4.06
N THR A 101 -9.44 -0.05 -4.16
CA THR A 101 -8.26 -0.04 -5.03
C THR A 101 -7.23 -1.08 -4.59
N ALA A 102 -6.94 -1.18 -3.29
CA ALA A 102 -6.03 -2.20 -2.75
C ALA A 102 -6.51 -3.64 -3.08
N LYS A 103 -7.81 -3.91 -2.90
CA LYS A 103 -8.42 -5.20 -3.27
C LYS A 103 -8.41 -5.45 -4.78
N LYS A 104 -8.65 -4.39 -5.59
CA LYS A 104 -8.60 -4.50 -7.05
C LYS A 104 -7.18 -4.83 -7.52
N ILE A 105 -6.14 -4.25 -6.92
CA ILE A 105 -4.75 -4.60 -7.21
C ILE A 105 -4.47 -6.09 -6.95
N MET A 106 -4.97 -6.64 -5.83
CA MET A 106 -4.84 -8.07 -5.54
C MET A 106 -5.45 -8.93 -6.65
N LEU A 107 -6.69 -8.60 -7.06
CA LEU A 107 -7.41 -9.31 -8.13
C LEU A 107 -6.71 -9.20 -9.48
N ASP A 108 -6.23 -8.01 -9.83
CA ASP A 108 -5.62 -7.69 -11.12
C ASP A 108 -4.25 -8.35 -11.25
N TRP A 109 -3.46 -8.32 -10.18
CA TRP A 109 -2.17 -9.01 -10.14
C TRP A 109 -2.33 -10.53 -10.25
N ALA A 110 -3.33 -11.08 -9.55
CA ALA A 110 -3.66 -12.50 -9.66
C ALA A 110 -4.14 -12.88 -11.06
N SER A 111 -4.77 -11.94 -11.78
CA SER A 111 -5.23 -12.10 -13.16
C SER A 111 -4.17 -11.76 -14.22
N GLY A 112 -2.99 -11.27 -13.82
CA GLY A 112 -1.89 -10.90 -14.73
C GLY A 112 -1.99 -9.50 -15.33
N GLU A 113 -2.93 -8.67 -14.88
CA GLU A 113 -3.18 -7.34 -15.45
C GLU A 113 -2.21 -6.27 -14.93
N VAL A 114 -1.72 -6.42 -13.69
CA VAL A 114 -0.77 -5.48 -13.07
C VAL A 114 0.38 -6.19 -12.38
N PHE A 115 1.54 -5.53 -12.37
CA PHE A 115 2.78 -6.01 -11.75
C PHE A 115 3.19 -7.43 -12.17
N GLU A 116 2.77 -7.86 -13.36
CA GLU A 116 3.17 -9.13 -13.92
C GLU A 116 4.70 -9.17 -14.08
N ASN A 117 5.32 -10.31 -13.77
CA ASN A 117 6.77 -10.55 -13.75
C ASN A 117 7.58 -9.72 -12.71
N ARG A 118 6.98 -8.66 -12.15
CA ARG A 118 7.59 -7.83 -11.12
C ARG A 118 7.54 -8.50 -9.75
N PHE A 119 6.34 -8.90 -9.31
CA PHE A 119 6.14 -9.54 -8.00
C PHE A 119 5.66 -10.98 -8.16
N ALA A 120 6.35 -11.89 -7.47
CA ALA A 120 5.97 -13.29 -7.40
C ALA A 120 4.88 -13.52 -6.35
N TYR A 121 4.84 -12.68 -5.31
CA TYR A 121 3.87 -12.74 -4.22
C TYR A 121 3.43 -11.33 -3.82
N ILE A 122 2.12 -11.14 -3.65
CA ILE A 122 1.55 -9.93 -3.03
C ILE A 122 0.78 -10.33 -1.79
N VAL A 123 1.16 -9.80 -0.63
CA VAL A 123 0.55 -10.07 0.67
C VAL A 123 -0.31 -8.88 1.06
N TYR A 124 -1.59 -9.12 1.30
CA TYR A 124 -2.51 -8.09 1.78
C TYR A 124 -2.57 -8.10 3.31
N ILE A 125 -2.45 -6.90 3.90
CA ILE A 125 -2.53 -6.68 5.34
C ILE A 125 -3.58 -5.60 5.59
N ASN A 126 -4.68 -5.99 6.23
CA ASN A 126 -5.72 -5.09 6.68
C ASN A 126 -5.38 -4.57 8.09
N CYS A 127 -5.04 -3.29 8.21
CA CYS A 127 -4.67 -2.68 9.49
C CYS A 127 -5.78 -2.78 10.55
N ARG A 128 -7.05 -2.76 10.15
CA ARG A 128 -8.17 -2.94 11.10
C ARG A 128 -8.16 -4.33 11.73
N GLU A 129 -7.86 -5.36 10.93
CA GLU A 129 -7.77 -6.73 11.43
C GLU A 129 -6.55 -6.92 12.33
N ILE A 130 -5.45 -6.21 12.04
CA ILE A 130 -4.26 -6.24 12.89
C ILE A 130 -4.56 -5.71 14.29
N ASN A 131 -5.34 -4.63 14.41
CA ASN A 131 -5.72 -4.07 15.71
C ASN A 131 -6.48 -5.07 16.61
N CYS A 132 -7.21 -6.01 16.03
CA CYS A 132 -7.99 -7.03 16.74
C CYS A 132 -7.25 -8.37 16.85
N GLY A 133 -6.03 -8.46 16.32
CA GLY A 133 -5.27 -9.70 16.24
C GLY A 133 -4.40 -9.97 17.46
N SER A 134 -3.47 -10.91 17.30
CA SER A 134 -2.46 -11.22 18.31
C SER A 134 -1.59 -10.00 18.65
N LYS A 135 -1.21 -9.89 19.93
CA LYS A 135 -0.26 -8.89 20.42
C LYS A 135 1.18 -9.18 20.00
N GLN A 136 1.48 -10.43 19.66
CA GLN A 136 2.78 -10.85 19.15
C GLN A 136 2.60 -11.62 17.85
N ARG A 137 3.55 -11.45 16.93
CA ARG A 137 3.45 -12.04 15.60
C ARG A 137 4.84 -12.17 14.97
N ARG A 138 4.99 -13.10 14.04
CA ARG A 138 6.11 -13.15 13.10
C ARG A 138 5.68 -12.59 11.75
N VAL A 139 6.57 -11.90 11.02
CA VAL A 139 6.21 -11.40 9.68
C VAL A 139 5.82 -12.55 8.72
N VAL A 140 6.41 -13.74 8.90
CA VAL A 140 6.00 -14.94 8.14
C VAL A 140 4.54 -15.32 8.35
N ASP A 141 3.94 -15.01 9.49
CA ASP A 141 2.52 -15.30 9.75
C ASP A 141 1.61 -14.38 8.92
N LEU A 142 2.07 -13.17 8.57
CA LEU A 142 1.36 -12.26 7.66
C LEU A 142 1.36 -12.82 6.23
N ILE A 143 2.51 -13.37 5.81
CA ILE A 143 2.65 -14.02 4.50
C ILE A 143 1.75 -15.26 4.44
N LEU A 144 1.88 -16.15 5.43
CA LEU A 144 1.13 -17.41 5.50
C LEU A 144 -0.39 -17.20 5.56
N LYS A 145 -0.87 -16.15 6.24
CA LYS A 145 -2.32 -15.82 6.29
C LYS A 145 -2.93 -15.59 4.91
N ASN A 146 -2.14 -15.16 3.93
CA ASN A 146 -2.62 -14.92 2.56
C ASN A 146 -2.58 -16.17 1.68
N CYS A 147 -1.97 -17.26 2.15
CA CYS A 147 -1.78 -18.46 1.35
C CYS A 147 -2.88 -19.50 1.60
N PRO A 148 -3.27 -20.29 0.57
CA PRO A 148 -4.32 -21.30 0.69
C PRO A 148 -3.93 -22.46 1.62
N ASP A 149 -2.65 -22.85 1.59
CA ASP A 149 -2.16 -24.07 2.25
C ASP A 149 -0.96 -23.75 3.16
N LYS A 150 -0.66 -24.64 4.10
CA LYS A 150 0.52 -24.52 4.99
C LYS A 150 1.85 -24.90 4.33
N ASN A 151 1.82 -25.56 3.16
CA ASN A 151 3.01 -26.02 2.43
C ASN A 151 3.64 -24.94 1.53
N VAL A 152 3.51 -23.68 1.92
CA VAL A 152 4.08 -22.55 1.17
C VAL A 152 5.59 -22.60 1.27
N PRO A 153 6.33 -22.38 0.16
CA PRO A 153 7.79 -22.37 0.17
C PRO A 153 8.31 -21.06 0.82
N ILE A 154 8.03 -20.86 2.11
CA ILE A 154 8.39 -19.63 2.84
C ILE A 154 9.87 -19.35 2.74
N LYS A 155 10.74 -20.37 2.81
CA LYS A 155 12.18 -20.20 2.60
C LYS A 155 12.50 -19.57 1.23
N GLU A 156 11.87 -20.02 0.15
CA GLU A 156 12.05 -19.43 -1.19
C GLU A 156 11.54 -17.99 -1.26
N ILE A 157 10.39 -17.72 -0.64
CA ILE A 157 9.80 -16.36 -0.59
C ILE A 157 10.74 -15.39 0.12
N LEU A 158 11.30 -15.81 1.27
CA LEU A 158 12.22 -14.99 2.06
C LEU A 158 13.58 -14.81 1.36
N LEU A 159 14.04 -15.79 0.58
CA LEU A 159 15.25 -15.66 -0.23
C LEU A 159 15.11 -14.69 -1.41
N ASN A 160 13.90 -14.55 -1.96
CA ASN A 160 13.57 -13.65 -3.07
C ASN A 160 12.69 -12.49 -2.59
N GLU A 161 13.07 -11.86 -1.47
CA GLU A 161 12.26 -10.84 -0.82
C GLU A 161 11.98 -9.63 -1.74
N GLU A 162 12.81 -9.34 -2.75
CA GLU A 162 12.58 -8.29 -3.75
C GLU A 162 11.38 -8.56 -4.68
N LYS A 163 10.95 -9.82 -4.78
CA LYS A 163 9.75 -10.24 -5.53
C LYS A 163 8.50 -10.26 -4.65
N LEU A 164 8.59 -9.77 -3.41
CA LEU A 164 7.50 -9.70 -2.45
C LEU A 164 6.99 -8.25 -2.32
N LEU A 165 5.68 -8.06 -2.48
CA LEU A 165 5.00 -6.80 -2.20
C LEU A 165 4.01 -6.99 -1.06
N PHE A 166 4.06 -6.11 -0.05
CA PHE A 166 3.01 -6.00 0.95
C PHE A 166 2.08 -4.83 0.62
N ILE A 167 0.79 -5.12 0.46
CA ILE A 167 -0.25 -4.09 0.41
C ILE A 167 -0.76 -3.88 1.84
N ILE A 168 -0.40 -2.75 2.43
CA ILE A 168 -0.83 -2.34 3.76
C ILE A 168 -2.04 -1.42 3.63
N ASP A 169 -3.22 -1.94 3.91
CA ASP A 169 -4.48 -1.22 3.74
C ASP A 169 -4.96 -0.60 5.05
N GLY A 170 -5.07 0.73 5.07
CA GLY A 170 -5.61 1.51 6.18
C GLY A 170 -4.59 1.86 7.25
N PHE A 171 -3.40 2.34 6.88
CA PHE A 171 -2.38 2.75 7.86
C PHE A 171 -2.92 3.76 8.89
N ASP A 172 -3.78 4.69 8.47
CA ASP A 172 -4.45 5.66 9.35
C ASP A 172 -5.32 5.04 10.45
N GLU A 173 -5.56 3.74 10.39
CA GLU A 173 -6.46 3.00 11.26
C GLU A 173 -5.72 2.17 12.30
N LEU A 174 -4.38 2.08 12.24
CA LEU A 174 -3.58 1.45 13.29
C LEU A 174 -3.73 2.19 14.62
N ARG A 175 -4.01 1.45 15.69
CA ARG A 175 -4.32 2.01 17.02
C ARG A 175 -3.13 2.05 17.98
N PHE A 176 -1.94 1.74 17.50
CA PHE A 176 -0.71 1.71 18.28
C PHE A 176 0.41 2.48 17.56
N SER A 177 1.39 2.95 18.33
CA SER A 177 2.55 3.65 17.79
C SER A 177 3.53 2.66 17.17
N LEU A 178 4.01 3.01 15.97
CA LEU A 178 5.11 2.32 15.32
C LEU A 178 6.47 2.98 15.61
N ASP A 179 6.50 4.01 16.46
CA ASP A 179 7.75 4.66 16.88
C ASP A 179 8.47 3.82 17.95
N GLN A 180 9.11 2.76 17.47
CA GLN A 180 9.90 1.86 18.29
C GLN A 180 11.36 2.32 18.31
N LYS A 181 12.06 2.07 19.41
CA LYS A 181 13.51 2.34 19.48
C LYS A 181 14.24 1.47 18.46
N GLU A 182 15.31 2.00 17.89
CA GLU A 182 16.08 1.28 16.87
C GLU A 182 16.59 -0.09 17.36
N ASP A 183 17.06 -0.15 18.62
CA ASP A 183 17.57 -1.36 19.25
C ASP A 183 16.49 -2.41 19.55
N SER A 184 15.21 -2.03 19.57
CA SER A 184 14.11 -2.99 19.75
C SER A 184 13.63 -3.60 18.44
N LEU A 185 14.04 -3.06 17.29
CA LEU A 185 13.68 -3.58 15.99
C LEU A 185 14.32 -4.95 15.75
N ASN A 186 13.63 -5.76 14.96
CA ASN A 186 14.06 -7.11 14.63
C ASN A 186 14.36 -7.21 13.13
N SER A 187 15.29 -8.10 12.76
CA SER A 187 15.62 -8.39 11.36
C SER A 187 15.39 -9.85 10.97
N ASP A 188 15.05 -10.72 11.92
CA ASP A 188 14.71 -12.13 11.66
C ASP A 188 13.21 -12.28 11.31
N PRO A 189 12.85 -12.67 10.07
CA PRO A 189 11.46 -12.88 9.68
C PRO A 189 10.73 -13.97 10.48
N GLY A 190 11.48 -14.90 11.07
CA GLY A 190 10.96 -16.01 11.86
C GLY A 190 10.82 -15.73 13.35
N LYS A 191 11.34 -14.61 13.85
CA LYS A 191 11.25 -14.28 15.28
C LYS A 191 9.90 -13.66 15.61
N GLU A 192 9.28 -14.15 16.68
CA GLU A 192 8.05 -13.60 17.23
C GLU A 192 8.38 -12.38 18.09
N THR A 193 7.73 -11.25 17.79
CA THR A 193 7.90 -9.99 18.53
C THR A 193 6.54 -9.30 18.69
N PRO A 194 6.42 -8.27 19.54
CA PRO A 194 5.20 -7.46 19.60
C PRO A 194 4.80 -6.97 18.20
N THR A 195 3.51 -6.93 17.92
CA THR A 195 2.96 -6.59 16.61
C THR A 195 3.45 -5.22 16.12
N GLU A 196 3.53 -4.25 17.02
CA GLU A 196 4.08 -2.91 16.77
C GLU A 196 5.58 -2.95 16.38
N VAL A 197 6.37 -3.84 16.98
CA VAL A 197 7.79 -4.04 16.65
C VAL A 197 7.93 -4.73 15.30
N THR A 198 7.13 -5.77 15.03
CA THR A 198 7.12 -6.46 13.72
C THR A 198 6.77 -5.49 12.60
N LEU A 199 5.69 -4.72 12.74
CA LEU A 199 5.27 -3.76 11.73
C LEU A 199 6.28 -2.62 11.60
N SER A 200 6.74 -2.03 12.70
CA SER A 200 7.76 -0.97 12.66
C SER A 200 9.03 -1.46 11.95
N SER A 201 9.49 -2.67 12.24
CA SER A 201 10.63 -3.29 11.57
C SER A 201 10.40 -3.48 10.07
N LEU A 202 9.17 -3.79 9.64
CA LEU A 202 8.81 -3.91 8.22
C LEU A 202 8.76 -2.53 7.52
N PHE A 203 8.10 -1.54 8.10
CA PHE A 203 7.99 -0.19 7.53
C PHE A 203 9.36 0.51 7.43
N ARG A 204 10.21 0.31 8.44
CA ARG A 204 11.59 0.83 8.49
C ARG A 204 12.60 -0.03 7.71
N LYS A 205 12.13 -1.06 6.99
CA LYS A 205 12.97 -1.99 6.20
C LYS A 205 14.11 -2.64 7.00
N LYS A 206 13.88 -2.91 8.29
CA LYS A 206 14.74 -3.81 9.09
C LYS A 206 14.42 -5.28 8.82
N LEU A 207 13.13 -5.58 8.69
CA LEU A 207 12.61 -6.84 8.15
C LEU A 207 12.41 -6.71 6.65
N LEU A 208 12.78 -7.78 5.94
CA LEU A 208 12.52 -7.94 4.50
C LEU A 208 13.00 -6.75 3.68
N ARG A 209 14.30 -6.44 3.79
CA ARG A 209 14.86 -5.13 3.42
C ARG A 209 14.65 -4.79 1.95
N LYS A 210 14.71 -5.78 1.05
CA LYS A 210 14.52 -5.59 -0.40
C LYS A 210 13.06 -5.73 -0.84
N SER A 211 12.13 -6.09 0.05
CA SER A 211 10.70 -6.16 -0.27
C SER A 211 10.11 -4.81 -0.63
N HIS A 212 8.91 -4.80 -1.20
CA HIS A 212 8.19 -3.58 -1.57
C HIS A 212 6.96 -3.40 -0.67
N LEU A 213 6.58 -2.15 -0.37
CA LEU A 213 5.35 -1.82 0.34
C LEU A 213 4.48 -0.92 -0.53
N MET A 214 3.19 -1.18 -0.54
CA MET A 214 2.18 -0.24 -1.02
C MET A 214 1.23 0.05 0.14
N ILE A 215 1.20 1.30 0.60
CA ILE A 215 0.50 1.68 1.83
C ILE A 215 -0.66 2.59 1.47
N THR A 216 -1.88 2.23 1.86
CA THR A 216 -3.02 3.13 1.76
C THR A 216 -3.19 3.91 3.06
N THR A 217 -3.43 5.22 2.95
CA THR A 217 -3.60 6.07 4.12
C THR A 217 -4.42 7.32 3.82
N ARG A 218 -4.90 8.01 4.86
CA ARG A 218 -5.39 9.40 4.74
C ARG A 218 -4.21 10.36 4.79
N PRO A 219 -4.30 11.53 4.13
CA PRO A 219 -3.27 12.57 4.23
C PRO A 219 -2.93 12.96 5.67
N THR A 220 -3.91 12.94 6.58
CA THR A 220 -3.75 13.28 8.01
C THR A 220 -2.82 12.33 8.78
N ALA A 221 -2.55 11.13 8.26
CA ALA A 221 -1.65 10.16 8.89
C ALA A 221 -0.30 10.06 8.17
N LEU A 222 -0.05 10.89 7.14
CA LEU A 222 1.20 10.87 6.39
C LEU A 222 2.40 11.28 7.24
N GLU A 223 2.24 12.28 8.11
CA GLU A 223 3.29 12.73 9.02
C GLU A 223 3.78 11.60 9.94
N LYS A 224 2.85 10.82 10.51
CA LYS A 224 3.17 9.65 11.34
C LYS A 224 3.96 8.60 10.56
N LEU A 225 3.66 8.42 9.27
CA LEU A 225 4.38 7.49 8.42
C LEU A 225 5.79 8.02 8.09
N GLN A 226 5.92 9.32 7.81
CA GLN A 226 7.20 9.98 7.53
C GLN A 226 8.16 9.93 8.73
N GLN A 227 7.65 10.01 9.96
CA GLN A 227 8.44 9.85 11.19
C GLN A 227 9.11 8.47 11.32
N LEU A 228 8.65 7.45 10.58
CA LEU A 228 9.33 6.16 10.54
C LEU A 228 10.62 6.21 9.71
N HIS A 229 10.92 7.33 9.05
CA HIS A 229 12.04 7.49 8.11
C HIS A 229 12.16 6.33 7.11
N PRO A 230 11.06 5.99 6.40
CA PRO A 230 11.10 4.94 5.40
C PRO A 230 12.13 5.27 4.30
N PRO A 231 12.97 4.32 3.89
CA PRO A 231 13.90 4.55 2.79
C PRO A 231 13.13 4.65 1.46
N CYS A 232 13.53 5.59 0.59
CA CYS A 232 13.11 5.73 -0.82
C CYS A 232 11.60 5.48 -1.06
N GLN A 233 10.78 6.49 -0.73
CA GLN A 233 9.33 6.46 -0.83
C GLN A 233 8.81 7.41 -1.92
N VAL A 234 7.73 7.02 -2.59
CA VAL A 234 6.94 7.89 -3.47
C VAL A 234 5.51 8.04 -2.95
N ASP A 235 5.04 9.27 -2.87
CA ASP A 235 3.67 9.62 -2.46
C ASP A 235 2.79 9.89 -3.68
N VAL A 236 1.64 9.23 -3.74
CA VAL A 236 0.71 9.38 -4.85
C VAL A 236 -0.71 9.60 -4.33
N CYS A 237 -1.47 10.43 -5.03
CA CYS A 237 -2.85 10.76 -4.68
C CYS A 237 -3.84 10.01 -5.55
N LEU A 238 -4.85 9.42 -4.92
CA LEU A 238 -6.02 8.88 -5.61
C LEU A 238 -7.07 9.97 -5.78
N LYS A 239 -7.51 10.18 -7.02
CA LYS A 239 -8.64 11.05 -7.38
C LYS A 239 -9.68 10.28 -8.18
N ALA A 240 -10.95 10.69 -8.06
CA ALA A 240 -11.97 10.24 -8.98
C ALA A 240 -11.65 10.74 -10.41
N ALA A 241 -11.99 9.95 -11.42
CA ALA A 241 -11.88 10.41 -12.81
C ALA A 241 -12.80 11.62 -13.04
N GLU A 242 -12.28 12.65 -13.71
CA GLU A 242 -12.98 13.94 -13.93
C GLU A 242 -14.28 13.78 -14.73
N SER A 243 -14.46 12.67 -15.46
CA SER A 243 -15.69 12.34 -16.20
C SER A 243 -16.90 11.96 -15.33
N ASN A 244 -16.71 11.75 -14.02
CA ASN A 244 -17.79 11.32 -13.11
C ASN A 244 -18.18 12.40 -12.09
N VAL A 245 -17.67 13.63 -12.22
CA VAL A 245 -18.02 14.74 -11.31
C VAL A 245 -19.50 15.12 -11.48
N THR A 246 -20.08 14.93 -12.67
CA THR A 246 -21.50 15.16 -12.93
C THR A 246 -22.42 14.12 -12.28
N ASP A 247 -21.97 12.87 -12.10
CA ASP A 247 -22.81 11.81 -11.49
C ASP A 247 -22.71 11.76 -9.95
N MET A 248 -21.66 12.32 -9.35
CA MET A 248 -21.58 12.44 -7.88
C MET A 248 -22.44 13.58 -7.31
N ILE A 249 -22.91 14.52 -8.13
CA ILE A 249 -23.85 15.56 -7.70
C ILE A 249 -25.27 14.99 -7.50
N TYR A 250 -25.59 13.83 -8.08
CA TYR A 250 -26.92 13.21 -7.97
C TYR A 250 -27.07 12.14 -6.88
N VAL A 251 -25.99 11.71 -6.22
CA VAL A 251 -26.05 10.65 -5.18
C VAL A 251 -25.94 11.20 -3.75
N VAL A 252 -25.83 12.53 -3.61
CA VAL A 252 -25.92 13.21 -2.31
C VAL A 252 -27.11 14.18 -2.32
N ARG A 253 -28.31 13.62 -2.42
CA ARG A 253 -29.53 14.16 -1.81
C ARG A 253 -30.30 13.02 -1.16
#